data_AF-A0A7W1W3Z0-F1
#
_entry.id   AF-A0A7W1W3Z0-F1
#
_cell.length_a   1.000
_cell.length_b   1.000
_cell.length_c   1.000
_cell.angle_alpha   90.00
_cell.angle_beta   90.00
_cell.angle_gamma   90.00
#
_symmetry.space_group_name_H-M   'P 1'
#
loop_
_entity.id
_entity.type
_entity.pdbx_description
1 polymer ?
#
loop_
_entity_poly.entity_id
_entity_poly.type
_entity_poly.pdbx_seq_one_letter_code
_entity_poly.pdbx_strand_id
1 'polypeptide(L)'
;MTNEKTNGLADNSRVGHYRIVSKIGAGGMGEVYLAEDTKLDRKVAIKFLNEEFSKDADKLNRFIQEAKAASALNHPNILTVYEIGENDDSNYIVTEFIEGKTLREHLSPKETNSLNSILKIAVQVAEALSAAHQAGIIHRDIKPENIMIRSDGYAKVLDFRLAKLTEQKQTDKISLEGATKALVKTNPGMVMGTVSYMSPEQARGKETDARTDLWSLGVVLYEMLAGKLPFAGETINHTIVSILEKEPKLLENVPDELQRIVRKTLTKDVEMRYQSARDLLIDLKNLRRDLDIQGELERSIVPNREATTNQVQENETQIYSSKSVEETKAESEAKATQNVTTSSSLEYAVTKAKSNKFATAIVCIILLGTISAIAYFGFFAKSNAKQIESIAVMPFVNESGNADNEYLSDGMTETLISSLSQLPNLNVKARSSVFRYKGKEIDLQKIAAELNVQAILTGRIAQRGEQLILNLELVDARTENVIWSETYTRKQADLRGTCVKI
;
A
#
# COMPACT_ATOMS: atom_id res chain seq x y z
N MET A 1 24.29 0.47 -39.04
CA MET A 1 23.72 -0.79 -38.55
C MET A 1 24.71 -1.38 -37.56
N THR A 2 24.41 -1.29 -36.26
CA THR A 2 25.20 -1.90 -35.19
C THR A 2 24.52 -3.19 -34.76
N ASN A 3 25.14 -4.34 -35.02
CA ASN A 3 24.63 -5.61 -34.50
C ASN A 3 24.86 -5.66 -32.99
N GLU A 4 23.78 -5.62 -32.22
CA GLU A 4 23.80 -6.09 -30.84
C GLU A 4 24.05 -7.61 -30.87
N LYS A 5 25.16 -8.06 -30.30
CA LYS A 5 25.41 -9.49 -30.10
C LYS A 5 24.58 -9.98 -28.93
N THR A 6 23.49 -10.69 -29.22
CA THR A 6 22.81 -11.53 -28.23
C THR A 6 23.68 -12.75 -27.92
N ASN A 7 24.51 -12.66 -26.88
CA ASN A 7 25.32 -13.77 -26.34
C ASN A 7 24.43 -14.82 -25.63
N GLY A 8 23.53 -15.45 -26.37
CA GLY A 8 22.79 -16.63 -25.91
C GLY A 8 23.63 -17.89 -26.03
N LEU A 9 23.47 -18.82 -25.08
CA LEU A 9 24.00 -20.18 -25.22
C LEU A 9 23.31 -20.88 -26.38
N ALA A 10 24.09 -21.53 -27.25
CA ALA A 10 23.56 -22.29 -28.38
C ALA A 10 22.96 -23.63 -27.93
N ASP A 11 21.96 -24.12 -28.66
CA ASP A 11 21.37 -25.44 -28.41
C ASP A 11 22.44 -26.55 -28.50
N ASN A 12 22.35 -27.56 -27.63
CA ASN A 12 23.35 -28.61 -27.39
C ASN A 12 24.71 -28.13 -26.83
N SER A 13 24.88 -26.86 -26.46
CA SER A 13 25.99 -26.46 -25.57
C SER A 13 25.92 -27.18 -24.22
N ARG A 14 27.04 -27.27 -23.51
CA ARG A 14 27.14 -27.92 -22.21
C ARG A 14 27.63 -26.95 -21.14
N VAL A 15 27.02 -27.01 -19.97
CA VAL A 15 27.44 -26.29 -18.76
C VAL A 15 27.57 -27.32 -17.65
N GLY A 16 28.80 -27.54 -17.18
CA GLY A 16 29.13 -28.65 -16.30
C GLY A 16 28.69 -30.01 -16.88
N HIS A 17 27.68 -30.63 -16.27
CA HIS A 17 27.10 -31.90 -16.70
C HIS A 17 25.71 -31.78 -17.33
N TYR A 18 25.24 -30.55 -17.55
CA TYR A 18 23.96 -30.27 -18.20
C TYR A 18 24.15 -30.04 -19.70
N ARG A 19 23.23 -30.55 -20.52
CA ARG A 19 23.12 -30.25 -21.96
C ARG A 19 21.98 -29.26 -22.18
N ILE A 20 22.26 -28.09 -22.73
CA ILE A 20 21.24 -27.09 -23.08
C ILE A 20 20.37 -27.65 -24.21
N VAL A 21 19.06 -27.66 -24.01
CA VAL A 21 18.08 -28.15 -24.99
C VAL A 21 17.47 -26.99 -25.77
N SER A 22 17.05 -25.93 -25.07
CA SER A 22 16.51 -24.71 -25.67
C SER A 22 16.43 -23.57 -24.65
N LYS A 23 16.31 -22.33 -25.12
CA LYS A 23 15.96 -21.18 -24.29
C LYS A 23 14.45 -21.14 -24.02
N ILE A 24 14.05 -21.02 -22.76
CA ILE A 24 12.63 -21.00 -22.34
C ILE A 24 12.18 -19.66 -21.74
N GLY A 25 13.10 -18.75 -21.42
CA GLY A 25 12.75 -17.42 -20.92
C GLY A 25 13.91 -16.44 -20.87
N ALA A 26 13.58 -15.16 -20.68
CA ALA A 26 14.52 -14.09 -20.36
C ALA A 26 13.80 -13.01 -19.53
N GLY A 27 14.54 -12.34 -18.65
CA GLY A 27 14.01 -11.26 -17.82
C GLY A 27 15.12 -10.40 -17.21
N GLY A 28 14.76 -9.41 -16.39
CA GLY A 28 15.71 -8.40 -15.87
C GLY A 28 16.87 -8.93 -15.00
N MET A 29 16.90 -10.21 -14.65
CA MET A 29 17.99 -10.85 -13.89
C MET A 29 18.89 -11.74 -14.76
N GLY A 30 18.52 -12.00 -16.02
CA GLY A 30 19.22 -12.92 -16.92
C GLY A 30 18.29 -13.85 -17.68
N GLU A 31 18.81 -15.02 -18.07
CA GLU A 31 18.20 -15.90 -19.09
C GLU A 31 17.93 -17.30 -18.53
N VAL A 32 16.83 -17.92 -18.96
CA VAL A 32 16.40 -19.25 -18.50
C VAL A 32 16.36 -20.23 -19.67
N TYR A 33 17.02 -21.37 -19.49
CA TYR A 33 17.13 -22.45 -20.47
C TYR A 33 16.55 -23.75 -19.92
N LEU A 34 15.88 -24.52 -20.78
CA LEU A 34 15.65 -25.94 -20.54
C LEU A 34 16.95 -26.69 -20.81
N ALA A 35 17.35 -27.54 -19.88
CA ALA A 35 18.51 -28.40 -20.03
C ALA A 35 18.21 -29.83 -19.57
N GLU A 36 19.08 -30.75 -19.93
CA GLU A 36 19.05 -32.15 -19.54
C GLU A 36 20.26 -32.46 -18.64
N ASP A 37 19.99 -32.97 -17.45
CA ASP A 37 20.96 -33.47 -16.48
C ASP A 37 21.49 -34.82 -16.96
N THR A 38 22.69 -34.85 -17.56
CA THR A 38 23.26 -36.08 -18.15
C THR A 38 23.93 -36.99 -17.12
N LYS A 39 23.52 -36.94 -15.85
CA LYS A 39 23.87 -37.90 -14.78
C LYS A 39 22.64 -38.52 -14.14
N LEU A 40 21.52 -37.80 -14.10
CA LEU A 40 20.26 -38.21 -13.47
C LEU A 40 19.10 -38.32 -14.48
N ASP A 41 19.40 -38.21 -15.78
CA ASP A 41 18.50 -38.41 -16.93
C ASP A 41 17.15 -37.67 -16.81
N ARG A 42 17.22 -36.40 -16.40
CA ARG A 42 16.05 -35.55 -16.08
C ARG A 42 16.13 -34.16 -16.71
N LYS A 43 14.97 -33.57 -16.99
CA LYS A 43 14.84 -32.15 -17.38
C LYS A 43 15.08 -31.24 -16.17
N VAL A 44 15.82 -30.15 -16.38
CA VAL A 44 16.06 -29.08 -15.40
C VAL A 44 15.91 -27.72 -16.06
N ALA A 45 15.60 -26.68 -15.28
CA ALA A 45 15.68 -25.31 -15.74
C ALA A 45 17.00 -24.70 -15.23
N ILE A 46 17.75 -24.02 -16.11
CA ILE A 46 18.99 -23.34 -15.75
C ILE A 46 18.83 -21.84 -15.98
N LYS A 47 18.99 -21.06 -14.92
CA LYS A 47 18.87 -19.60 -14.90
C LYS A 47 20.27 -18.99 -14.75
N PHE A 48 20.78 -18.44 -15.85
CA PHE A 48 22.05 -17.70 -15.87
C PHE A 48 21.81 -16.25 -15.45
N LEU A 49 22.68 -15.73 -14.60
CA LEU A 49 22.68 -14.33 -14.21
C LEU A 49 23.39 -13.46 -15.24
N ASN A 50 22.95 -12.22 -15.37
CA ASN A 50 23.65 -11.24 -16.19
C ASN A 50 24.97 -10.77 -15.52
N GLU A 51 25.88 -10.22 -16.34
CA GLU A 51 27.19 -9.74 -15.86
C GLU A 51 27.09 -8.65 -14.76
N GLU A 52 26.00 -7.85 -14.72
CA GLU A 52 25.80 -6.80 -13.71
C GLU A 52 25.47 -7.35 -12.31
N PHE A 53 24.98 -8.60 -12.25
CA PHE A 53 24.84 -9.36 -11.01
C PHE A 53 26.14 -10.10 -10.65
N SER A 54 26.82 -10.74 -11.60
CA SER A 54 28.13 -11.40 -11.34
C SER A 54 29.19 -10.43 -10.79
N LYS A 55 29.24 -9.19 -11.31
CA LYS A 55 30.28 -8.19 -10.97
C LYS A 55 30.12 -7.52 -9.61
N ASP A 56 29.09 -7.86 -8.85
CA ASP A 56 28.83 -7.31 -7.51
C ASP A 56 28.79 -8.44 -6.48
N ALA A 57 29.92 -8.64 -5.79
CA ALA A 57 30.08 -9.72 -4.83
C ALA A 57 29.07 -9.65 -3.66
N ASP A 58 28.60 -8.46 -3.28
CA ASP A 58 27.58 -8.31 -2.24
C ASP A 58 26.18 -8.67 -2.75
N LYS A 59 25.87 -8.46 -4.04
CA LYS A 59 24.67 -9.04 -4.67
C LYS A 59 24.78 -10.56 -4.73
N LEU A 60 25.88 -11.07 -5.30
CA LEU A 60 26.06 -12.50 -5.56
C LEU A 60 26.03 -13.33 -4.28
N ASN A 61 26.71 -12.90 -3.21
CA ASN A 61 26.68 -13.61 -1.93
C ASN A 61 25.27 -13.68 -1.31
N ARG A 62 24.47 -12.60 -1.41
CA ARG A 62 23.08 -12.60 -0.92
C ARG A 62 22.16 -13.45 -1.79
N PHE A 63 22.30 -13.36 -3.11
CA PHE A 63 21.62 -14.23 -4.08
C PHE A 63 21.87 -15.71 -3.75
N ILE A 64 23.13 -16.10 -3.52
CA ILE A 64 23.52 -17.47 -3.14
C ILE A 64 22.95 -17.86 -1.76
N GLN A 65 22.89 -16.95 -0.79
CA GLN A 65 22.27 -17.20 0.52
C GLN A 65 20.75 -17.42 0.42
N GLU A 66 20.04 -16.58 -0.33
CA GLU A 66 18.59 -16.70 -0.55
C GLU A 66 18.25 -17.98 -1.33
N ALA A 67 19.04 -18.33 -2.35
CA ALA A 67 18.90 -19.59 -3.08
C ALA A 67 19.15 -20.83 -2.19
N LYS A 68 20.15 -20.78 -1.30
CA LYS A 68 20.39 -21.84 -0.31
C LYS A 68 19.27 -21.95 0.73
N ALA A 69 18.70 -20.82 1.16
CA ALA A 69 17.57 -20.78 2.07
C ALA A 69 16.31 -21.39 1.41
N ALA A 70 16.00 -21.03 0.17
CA ALA A 70 14.93 -21.64 -0.62
C ALA A 70 15.18 -23.14 -0.87
N SER A 71 16.43 -23.54 -1.14
CA SER A 71 16.82 -24.95 -1.32
C SER A 71 16.60 -25.83 -0.09
N ALA A 72 16.51 -25.24 1.12
CA ALA A 72 16.19 -25.98 2.35
C ALA A 72 14.68 -26.25 2.50
N LEU A 73 13.82 -25.56 1.74
CA LEU A 73 12.37 -25.73 1.77
C LEU A 73 11.91 -26.90 0.89
N ASN A 74 12.08 -28.12 1.39
CA ASN A 74 11.47 -29.31 0.78
C ASN A 74 9.93 -29.29 0.97
N HIS A 75 9.23 -28.58 0.09
CA HIS A 75 7.77 -28.42 0.09
C HIS A 75 7.23 -28.53 -1.34
N PRO A 76 6.18 -29.33 -1.61
CA PRO A 76 5.76 -29.65 -2.96
C PRO A 76 5.27 -28.44 -3.76
N ASN A 77 4.74 -27.41 -3.10
CA ASN A 77 4.29 -26.15 -3.73
C ASN A 77 5.38 -25.07 -3.83
N ILE A 78 6.64 -25.38 -3.57
CA ILE A 78 7.79 -24.49 -3.75
C ILE A 78 8.66 -25.02 -4.90
N LEU A 79 9.36 -24.13 -5.61
CA LEU A 79 10.35 -24.47 -6.62
C LEU A 79 11.64 -25.04 -5.98
N THR A 80 12.00 -26.26 -6.35
CA THR A 80 13.21 -26.93 -5.87
C THR A 80 14.45 -26.43 -6.59
N VAL A 81 15.42 -25.92 -5.83
CA VAL A 81 16.80 -25.70 -6.30
C VAL A 81 17.57 -27.02 -6.22
N TYR A 82 18.33 -27.35 -7.26
CA TYR A 82 19.19 -28.55 -7.31
C TYR A 82 20.68 -28.22 -7.21
N GLU A 83 21.14 -27.17 -7.89
CA GLU A 83 22.55 -26.77 -7.93
C GLU A 83 22.66 -25.24 -8.06
N ILE A 84 23.74 -24.69 -7.51
CA ILE A 84 24.17 -23.31 -7.75
C ILE A 84 25.63 -23.42 -8.21
N GLY A 85 25.92 -22.89 -9.39
CA GLY A 85 27.22 -23.07 -10.04
C GLY A 85 27.72 -21.81 -10.73
N GLU A 86 28.96 -21.91 -11.21
CA GLU A 86 29.68 -20.86 -11.92
C GLU A 86 30.26 -21.44 -13.21
N ASN A 87 30.18 -20.70 -14.31
CA ASN A 87 30.71 -21.08 -15.62
C ASN A 87 31.22 -19.82 -16.33
N ASP A 88 32.52 -19.80 -16.63
CA ASP A 88 33.22 -18.59 -17.11
C ASP A 88 32.92 -17.41 -16.14
N ASP A 89 32.57 -16.22 -16.63
CA ASP A 89 32.18 -15.07 -15.79
C ASP A 89 30.69 -15.07 -15.32
N SER A 90 29.96 -16.18 -15.56
CA SER A 90 28.50 -16.27 -15.34
C SER A 90 28.10 -17.24 -14.24
N ASN A 91 27.41 -16.74 -13.24
CA ASN A 91 26.80 -17.55 -12.19
C ASN A 91 25.41 -18.08 -12.63
N TYR A 92 25.05 -19.30 -12.23
CA TYR A 92 23.77 -19.93 -12.58
C TYR A 92 23.13 -20.71 -11.43
N ILE A 93 21.79 -20.80 -11.45
CA ILE A 93 21.02 -21.75 -10.63
C ILE A 93 20.41 -22.81 -11.54
N VAL A 94 20.46 -24.06 -11.09
CA VAL A 94 19.70 -25.18 -11.65
C VAL A 94 18.52 -25.49 -10.74
N THR A 95 17.31 -25.50 -11.29
CA THR A 95 16.06 -25.82 -10.58
C THR A 95 15.29 -26.95 -11.28
N GLU A 96 14.24 -27.46 -10.63
CA GLU A 96 13.30 -28.36 -11.29
C GLU A 96 12.65 -27.71 -12.52
N PHE A 97 12.54 -28.46 -13.62
CA PHE A 97 11.77 -28.01 -14.78
C PHE A 97 10.27 -28.25 -14.53
N ILE A 98 9.50 -27.18 -14.38
CA ILE A 98 8.04 -27.25 -14.21
C ILE A 98 7.38 -27.28 -15.60
N GLU A 99 6.81 -28.43 -15.98
CA GLU A 99 5.99 -28.55 -17.18
C GLU A 99 4.57 -28.00 -16.90
N GLY A 100 4.34 -26.75 -17.29
CA GLY A 100 3.15 -25.97 -16.98
C GLY A 100 3.21 -24.55 -17.55
N LYS A 101 2.26 -23.69 -17.15
CA LYS A 101 2.24 -22.25 -17.49
C LYS A 101 2.40 -21.40 -16.24
N THR A 102 2.72 -20.12 -16.40
CA THR A 102 2.54 -19.14 -15.31
C THR A 102 1.06 -18.87 -15.05
N LEU A 103 0.72 -18.46 -13.83
CA LEU A 103 -0.62 -17.99 -13.49
C LEU A 103 -1.00 -16.73 -14.29
N ARG A 104 -0.03 -15.92 -14.72
CA ARG A 104 -0.26 -14.80 -15.67
C ARG A 104 -0.88 -15.27 -16.99
N GLU A 105 -0.43 -16.39 -17.54
CA GLU A 105 -0.96 -16.94 -18.79
C GLU A 105 -2.36 -17.55 -18.59
N HIS A 106 -2.58 -18.21 -17.44
CA HIS A 106 -3.91 -18.69 -17.02
C HIS A 106 -4.91 -17.57 -16.72
N LEU A 107 -4.45 -16.34 -16.46
CA LEU A 107 -5.28 -15.14 -16.33
C LEU A 107 -5.60 -14.46 -17.68
N SER A 108 -5.19 -15.04 -18.81
CA SER A 108 -5.51 -14.46 -20.12
C SER A 108 -7.01 -14.59 -20.44
N PRO A 109 -7.62 -13.63 -21.20
CA PRO A 109 -9.07 -13.65 -21.52
C PRO A 109 -9.59 -14.84 -22.34
N LYS A 110 -8.75 -15.86 -22.59
CA LYS A 110 -9.11 -17.10 -23.29
C LYS A 110 -9.38 -18.26 -22.31
N GLU A 111 -9.06 -18.10 -21.03
CA GLU A 111 -9.18 -19.16 -20.02
C GLU A 111 -10.12 -18.76 -18.88
N THR A 112 -11.27 -19.44 -18.78
CA THR A 112 -12.26 -19.21 -17.73
C THR A 112 -11.91 -20.02 -16.48
N ASN A 113 -11.34 -19.37 -15.47
CA ASN A 113 -11.02 -20.01 -14.20
C ASN A 113 -12.28 -20.20 -13.34
N SER A 114 -12.59 -21.45 -12.97
CA SER A 114 -13.69 -21.75 -12.05
C SER A 114 -13.32 -21.39 -10.61
N LEU A 115 -14.31 -21.01 -9.78
CA LEU A 115 -14.11 -20.68 -8.37
C LEU A 115 -13.35 -21.77 -7.59
N ASN A 116 -13.67 -23.04 -7.87
CA ASN A 116 -13.01 -24.20 -7.26
C ASN A 116 -11.52 -24.31 -7.68
N SER A 117 -11.18 -23.95 -8.93
CA SER A 117 -9.79 -23.83 -9.40
C SER A 117 -9.04 -22.70 -8.68
N ILE A 118 -9.66 -21.51 -8.59
CA ILE A 118 -9.08 -20.34 -7.91
C ILE A 118 -8.76 -20.68 -6.44
N LEU A 119 -9.69 -21.32 -5.72
CA LEU A 119 -9.48 -21.76 -4.34
C LEU A 119 -8.41 -22.87 -4.21
N LYS A 120 -8.32 -23.80 -5.18
CA LYS A 120 -7.25 -24.81 -5.21
C LYS A 120 -5.86 -24.21 -5.39
N ILE A 121 -5.73 -23.19 -6.24
CA ILE A 121 -4.45 -22.47 -6.44
C ILE A 121 -4.12 -21.65 -5.18
N ALA A 122 -5.08 -20.90 -4.64
CA ALA A 122 -4.88 -20.07 -3.46
C ALA A 122 -4.48 -20.87 -2.21
N VAL A 123 -5.09 -22.04 -1.97
CA VAL A 123 -4.70 -22.95 -0.89
C VAL A 123 -3.26 -23.42 -1.05
N GLN A 124 -2.85 -23.85 -2.24
CA GLN A 124 -1.47 -24.32 -2.51
C GLN A 124 -0.41 -23.22 -2.35
N VAL A 125 -0.71 -21.99 -2.76
CA VAL A 125 0.19 -20.83 -2.55
C VAL A 125 0.24 -20.44 -1.07
N ALA A 126 -0.86 -20.53 -0.33
CA ALA A 126 -0.87 -20.31 1.11
C ALA A 126 -0.14 -21.43 1.89
N GLU A 127 -0.13 -22.68 1.39
CA GLU A 127 0.70 -23.78 1.91
C GLU A 127 2.19 -23.50 1.72
N ALA A 128 2.60 -23.10 0.50
CA ALA A 128 3.97 -22.67 0.23
C ALA A 128 4.43 -21.51 1.13
N LEU A 129 3.61 -20.46 1.25
CA LEU A 129 3.91 -19.32 2.13
C LEU A 129 3.98 -19.75 3.60
N SER A 130 3.06 -20.59 4.08
CA SER A 130 3.09 -21.09 5.46
C SER A 130 4.36 -21.89 5.77
N ALA A 131 4.85 -22.69 4.82
CA ALA A 131 6.10 -23.44 4.99
C ALA A 131 7.33 -22.51 5.02
N ALA A 132 7.40 -21.53 4.11
CA ALA A 132 8.50 -20.58 4.06
C ALA A 132 8.53 -19.64 5.28
N HIS A 133 7.37 -19.10 5.68
CA HIS A 133 7.25 -18.23 6.85
C HIS A 133 7.64 -18.96 8.14
N GLN A 134 7.32 -20.25 8.26
CA GLN A 134 7.74 -21.07 9.40
C GLN A 134 9.28 -21.28 9.46
N ALA A 135 9.97 -21.21 8.33
CA ALA A 135 11.43 -21.21 8.23
C ALA A 135 12.06 -19.81 8.33
N GLY A 136 11.26 -18.75 8.56
CA GLY A 136 11.74 -17.35 8.61
C GLY A 136 12.00 -16.72 7.24
N ILE A 137 11.57 -17.35 6.14
CA ILE A 137 11.81 -16.91 4.76
C ILE A 137 10.56 -16.18 4.25
N ILE A 138 10.73 -14.96 3.72
CA ILE A 138 9.64 -14.11 3.20
C ILE A 138 9.82 -13.97 1.69
N HIS A 139 8.77 -14.21 0.90
CA HIS A 139 8.85 -14.24 -0.57
C HIS A 139 9.01 -12.83 -1.18
N ARG A 140 8.29 -11.85 -0.63
CA ARG A 140 8.24 -10.42 -0.99
C ARG A 140 7.73 -10.09 -2.40
N ASP A 141 7.74 -11.02 -3.36
CA ASP A 141 7.35 -10.81 -4.77
C ASP A 141 6.20 -11.74 -5.25
N ILE A 142 5.21 -12.06 -4.41
CA ILE A 142 4.08 -12.90 -4.84
C ILE A 142 3.27 -12.16 -5.92
N LYS A 143 3.17 -12.78 -7.11
CA LYS A 143 2.48 -12.25 -8.30
C LYS A 143 2.25 -13.38 -9.32
N PRO A 144 1.37 -13.22 -10.32
CA PRO A 144 1.02 -14.30 -11.26
C PRO A 144 2.17 -14.79 -12.14
N GLU A 145 3.22 -13.99 -12.34
CA GLU A 145 4.42 -14.41 -13.08
C GLU A 145 5.33 -15.33 -12.25
N ASN A 146 5.24 -15.28 -10.90
CA ASN A 146 6.06 -16.07 -9.97
C ASN A 146 5.30 -17.28 -9.40
N ILE A 147 4.19 -17.68 -10.03
CA ILE A 147 3.41 -18.87 -9.69
C ILE A 147 3.23 -19.67 -10.98
N MET A 148 3.69 -20.93 -11.02
CA MET A 148 3.42 -21.84 -12.14
C MET A 148 2.36 -22.87 -11.77
N ILE A 149 1.48 -23.15 -12.73
CA ILE A 149 0.43 -24.16 -12.66
C ILE A 149 0.80 -25.29 -13.63
N ARG A 150 0.96 -26.50 -13.10
CA ARG A 150 1.21 -27.72 -13.87
C ARG A 150 -0.08 -28.21 -14.52
N SER A 151 0.04 -29.06 -15.55
CA SER A 151 -1.10 -29.63 -16.29
C SER A 151 -2.07 -30.47 -15.45
N ASP A 152 -1.66 -30.93 -14.27
CA ASP A 152 -2.50 -31.61 -13.27
C ASP A 152 -3.16 -30.65 -12.25
N GLY A 153 -3.02 -29.34 -12.45
CA GLY A 153 -3.56 -28.30 -11.55
C GLY A 153 -2.71 -28.03 -10.31
N TYR A 154 -1.52 -28.63 -10.21
CA TYR A 154 -0.62 -28.40 -9.08
C TYR A 154 0.12 -27.07 -9.21
N ALA A 155 0.05 -26.22 -8.19
CA ALA A 155 0.67 -24.89 -8.18
C ALA A 155 2.02 -24.92 -7.46
N LYS A 156 3.03 -24.27 -8.05
CA LYS A 156 4.36 -24.04 -7.46
C LYS A 156 4.69 -22.55 -7.45
N VAL A 157 5.08 -22.05 -6.29
CA VAL A 157 5.66 -20.71 -6.10
C VAL A 157 7.12 -20.76 -6.54
N LEU A 158 7.52 -19.82 -7.40
CA LEU A 158 8.88 -19.71 -7.94
C LEU A 158 9.82 -18.97 -6.98
N ASP A 159 10.95 -18.49 -7.50
CA ASP A 159 12.00 -17.78 -6.77
C ASP A 159 11.50 -16.74 -5.76
N PHE A 160 11.71 -17.05 -4.47
CA PHE A 160 11.79 -16.06 -3.39
C PHE A 160 12.78 -14.96 -3.80
N ARG A 161 12.49 -13.69 -3.50
CA ARG A 161 12.96 -12.53 -4.30
C ARG A 161 14.46 -12.17 -4.19
N LEU A 162 15.30 -13.03 -4.78
CA LEU A 162 16.77 -13.07 -4.99
C LEU A 162 17.52 -11.76 -5.33
N ALA A 163 16.86 -10.61 -5.47
CA ALA A 163 17.38 -9.48 -6.26
C ALA A 163 17.01 -8.04 -5.84
N LYS A 164 16.10 -7.77 -4.87
CA LYS A 164 15.73 -6.38 -4.47
C LYS A 164 16.30 -5.86 -3.15
N LEU A 165 17.04 -6.67 -2.39
CA LEU A 165 17.79 -6.18 -1.21
C LEU A 165 18.94 -5.21 -1.57
N THR A 166 19.11 -4.90 -2.85
CA THR A 166 19.98 -3.88 -3.45
C THR A 166 19.43 -2.46 -3.30
N GLU A 167 18.17 -2.23 -3.69
CA GLU A 167 17.50 -0.92 -3.63
C GLU A 167 17.40 -0.42 -2.18
N GLN A 168 17.23 -1.34 -1.23
CA GLN A 168 17.00 -1.06 0.20
C GLN A 168 18.27 -0.85 1.04
N LYS A 169 19.47 -0.85 0.42
CA LYS A 169 20.74 -0.48 1.08
C LYS A 169 21.59 0.54 0.32
N GLN A 170 21.34 0.81 -0.96
CA GLN A 170 21.90 2.02 -1.58
C GLN A 170 21.28 3.32 -1.01
N THR A 171 20.19 3.22 -0.26
CA THR A 171 19.57 4.32 0.49
C THR A 171 20.44 4.91 1.61
N ASP A 172 21.48 4.22 2.09
CA ASP A 172 22.36 4.72 3.17
C ASP A 172 23.34 5.83 2.71
N LYS A 173 23.38 6.16 1.41
CA LYS A 173 24.26 7.21 0.82
C LYS A 173 23.61 8.05 -0.29
N ILE A 174 22.28 8.08 -0.41
CA ILE A 174 21.61 8.83 -1.50
C ILE A 174 20.47 9.68 -0.95
N SER A 175 20.40 10.95 -1.40
CA SER A 175 19.33 11.90 -1.08
C SER A 175 17.93 11.36 -1.43
N LEU A 176 16.87 11.99 -0.93
CA LEU A 176 15.48 11.60 -1.25
C LEU A 176 15.18 11.61 -2.76
N GLU A 177 15.91 12.38 -3.57
CA GLU A 177 15.78 12.32 -5.04
C GLU A 177 16.28 10.98 -5.63
N GLY A 178 17.03 10.19 -4.86
CA GLY A 178 17.58 8.88 -5.20
C GLY A 178 16.57 7.74 -5.21
N ALA A 179 15.70 7.65 -4.20
CA ALA A 179 14.67 6.61 -4.14
C ALA A 179 13.70 6.73 -5.33
N THR A 180 13.31 7.96 -5.68
CA THR A 180 12.55 8.23 -6.91
C THR A 180 13.36 7.91 -8.17
N LYS A 181 14.66 8.22 -8.20
CA LYS A 181 15.54 7.90 -9.35
C LYS A 181 15.82 6.41 -9.53
N ALA A 182 15.78 5.58 -8.49
CA ALA A 182 15.92 4.13 -8.60
C ALA A 182 14.70 3.55 -9.35
N LEU A 183 13.50 3.88 -8.89
CA LEU A 183 12.23 3.51 -9.54
C LEU A 183 12.09 4.07 -10.98
N VAL A 184 12.77 5.19 -11.29
CA VAL A 184 12.79 5.81 -12.63
C VAL A 184 13.94 5.29 -13.51
N LYS A 185 14.91 4.55 -12.97
CA LYS A 185 16.07 4.02 -13.72
C LYS A 185 15.82 2.69 -14.45
N THR A 186 14.59 2.19 -14.46
CA THR A 186 14.23 0.96 -15.15
C THR A 186 13.84 1.22 -16.60
N ASN A 187 14.36 0.42 -17.54
CA ASN A 187 14.17 0.62 -18.98
C ASN A 187 12.69 0.79 -19.40
N PRO A 188 12.37 1.70 -20.34
CA PRO A 188 10.99 1.94 -20.77
C PRO A 188 10.30 0.66 -21.25
N GLY A 189 9.21 0.31 -20.57
CA GLY A 189 8.35 -0.84 -20.89
C GLY A 189 8.36 -2.00 -19.89
N MET A 190 9.43 -2.19 -19.10
CA MET A 190 9.57 -3.46 -18.34
C MET A 190 8.97 -3.47 -16.91
N VAL A 191 8.60 -2.32 -16.33
CA VAL A 191 8.34 -2.20 -14.87
C VAL A 191 6.94 -1.64 -14.52
N MET A 192 5.97 -1.75 -15.41
CA MET A 192 4.58 -1.38 -15.08
C MET A 192 3.88 -2.41 -14.18
N GLY A 193 4.10 -3.73 -14.40
CA GLY A 193 3.29 -4.78 -13.77
C GLY A 193 3.64 -5.16 -12.32
N THR A 194 4.90 -5.00 -11.87
CA THR A 194 5.33 -5.49 -10.54
C THR A 194 4.90 -4.59 -9.37
N VAL A 195 4.50 -3.34 -9.62
CA VAL A 195 4.10 -2.40 -8.55
C VAL A 195 2.73 -2.75 -7.96
N SER A 196 1.81 -3.27 -8.77
CA SER A 196 0.40 -3.51 -8.37
C SER A 196 0.22 -4.54 -7.25
N TYR A 197 1.20 -5.42 -7.03
CA TYR A 197 1.19 -6.46 -5.98
C TYR A 197 1.93 -6.03 -4.71
N MET A 198 2.53 -4.84 -4.68
CA MET A 198 3.25 -4.34 -3.52
C MET A 198 2.29 -4.06 -2.35
N SER A 199 2.74 -4.36 -1.14
CA SER A 199 2.03 -4.02 0.09
C SER A 199 2.15 -2.53 0.45
N PRO A 200 1.24 -1.96 1.27
CA PRO A 200 1.31 -0.56 1.69
C PRO A 200 2.55 -0.23 2.54
N GLU A 201 3.18 -1.24 3.15
CA GLU A 201 4.49 -1.13 3.80
C GLU A 201 5.64 -1.12 2.78
N GLN A 202 5.63 -1.98 1.74
CA GLN A 202 6.58 -1.91 0.61
C GLN A 202 6.50 -0.57 -0.12
N ALA A 203 5.28 -0.12 -0.45
CA ALA A 203 5.03 1.13 -1.18
C ALA A 203 5.42 2.39 -0.38
N ARG A 204 5.52 2.30 0.95
CA ARG A 204 6.06 3.35 1.85
C ARG A 204 7.57 3.20 2.13
N GLY A 205 8.24 2.18 1.58
CA GLY A 205 9.65 1.90 1.85
C GLY A 205 9.95 1.47 3.29
N LYS A 206 8.95 0.98 4.02
CA LYS A 206 9.12 0.47 5.39
C LYS A 206 9.76 -0.93 5.39
N GLU A 207 10.13 -1.41 6.58
CA GLU A 207 10.50 -2.82 6.77
C GLU A 207 9.31 -3.74 6.42
N THR A 208 9.62 -4.99 6.03
CA THR A 208 8.63 -5.94 5.52
C THR A 208 8.80 -7.31 6.16
N ASP A 209 7.70 -7.79 6.75
CA ASP A 209 7.57 -9.11 7.37
C ASP A 209 6.69 -10.05 6.50
N ALA A 210 6.39 -11.24 7.01
CA ALA A 210 5.55 -12.25 6.37
C ALA A 210 4.17 -11.73 5.88
N ARG A 211 3.60 -10.72 6.55
CA ARG A 211 2.27 -10.15 6.27
C ARG A 211 2.22 -9.37 4.96
N THR A 212 3.37 -9.00 4.39
CA THR A 212 3.49 -8.49 3.02
C THR A 212 3.08 -9.55 1.99
N ASP A 213 3.49 -10.81 2.15
CA ASP A 213 3.14 -11.87 1.17
C ASP A 213 1.64 -12.18 1.18
N LEU A 214 0.99 -12.01 2.34
CA LEU A 214 -0.46 -12.20 2.51
C LEU A 214 -1.25 -11.13 1.76
N TRP A 215 -0.77 -9.88 1.77
CA TRP A 215 -1.33 -8.82 0.93
C TRP A 215 -1.17 -9.15 -0.55
N SER A 216 0.04 -9.52 -0.99
CA SER A 216 0.32 -9.83 -2.38
C SER A 216 -0.49 -11.03 -2.90
N LEU A 217 -0.69 -12.07 -2.09
CA LEU A 217 -1.62 -13.17 -2.39
C LEU A 217 -3.08 -12.68 -2.41
N GLY A 218 -3.46 -11.72 -1.56
CA GLY A 218 -4.76 -11.03 -1.64
C GLY A 218 -4.99 -10.29 -2.97
N VAL A 219 -3.95 -9.65 -3.50
CA VAL A 219 -4.01 -8.98 -4.82
C VAL A 219 -4.19 -10.01 -5.94
N VAL A 220 -3.44 -11.12 -5.91
CA VAL A 220 -3.57 -12.23 -6.87
C VAL A 220 -4.98 -12.85 -6.80
N LEU A 221 -5.48 -13.15 -5.60
CA LEU A 221 -6.84 -13.65 -5.38
C LEU A 221 -7.91 -12.71 -5.96
N TYR A 222 -7.79 -11.41 -5.68
CA TYR A 222 -8.71 -10.42 -6.22
C TYR A 222 -8.68 -10.40 -7.76
N GLU A 223 -7.49 -10.40 -8.37
CA GLU A 223 -7.34 -10.39 -9.83
C GLU A 223 -7.95 -11.65 -10.48
N MET A 224 -7.73 -12.83 -9.88
CA MET A 224 -8.32 -14.09 -10.34
C MET A 224 -9.86 -14.10 -10.27
N LEU A 225 -10.45 -13.40 -9.30
CA LEU A 225 -11.91 -13.32 -9.12
C LEU A 225 -12.56 -12.19 -9.94
N ALA A 226 -11.85 -11.08 -10.15
CA ALA A 226 -12.40 -9.87 -10.76
C ALA A 226 -12.01 -9.66 -12.24
N GLY A 227 -11.06 -10.45 -12.76
CA GLY A 227 -10.41 -10.25 -14.07
C GLY A 227 -9.60 -8.95 -14.17
N LYS A 228 -9.34 -8.28 -13.04
CA LYS A 228 -8.72 -6.95 -12.97
C LYS A 228 -8.10 -6.71 -11.59
N LEU A 229 -7.05 -5.91 -11.53
CA LEU A 229 -6.36 -5.55 -10.29
C LEU A 229 -7.29 -4.77 -9.31
N PRO A 230 -7.11 -4.94 -7.98
CA PRO A 230 -7.81 -4.14 -6.97
C PRO A 230 -7.33 -2.68 -6.95
N PHE A 231 -6.03 -2.47 -7.14
CA PHE A 231 -5.39 -1.16 -7.13
C PHE A 231 -4.73 -0.93 -8.49
N ALA A 232 -5.22 0.07 -9.20
CA ALA A 232 -4.69 0.50 -10.49
C ALA A 232 -4.63 2.03 -10.56
N GLY A 233 -3.80 2.53 -11.46
CA GLY A 233 -3.65 3.93 -11.79
C GLY A 233 -2.90 4.09 -13.12
N GLU A 234 -3.04 5.25 -13.76
CA GLU A 234 -2.45 5.54 -15.08
C GLU A 234 -0.90 5.57 -15.07
N THR A 235 -0.30 5.71 -13.89
CA THR A 235 1.14 5.76 -13.68
C THR A 235 1.52 4.92 -12.46
N ILE A 236 2.80 4.55 -12.35
CA ILE A 236 3.36 3.88 -11.16
C ILE A 236 3.00 4.65 -9.88
N ASN A 237 3.11 5.99 -9.89
CA ASN A 237 2.77 6.83 -8.74
C ASN A 237 1.26 6.80 -8.44
N HIS A 238 0.40 6.82 -9.46
CA HIS A 238 -1.04 6.68 -9.27
C HIS A 238 -1.42 5.30 -8.70
N THR A 239 -0.73 4.23 -9.10
CA THR A 239 -0.91 2.88 -8.51
C THR A 239 -0.43 2.81 -7.07
N ILE A 240 0.70 3.45 -6.73
CA ILE A 240 1.19 3.57 -5.34
C ILE A 240 0.15 4.30 -4.48
N VAL A 241 -0.34 5.48 -4.90
CA VAL A 241 -1.42 6.21 -4.21
C VAL A 241 -2.67 5.34 -4.06
N SER A 242 -3.05 4.58 -5.10
CA SER A 242 -4.16 3.62 -5.07
C SER A 242 -3.98 2.55 -3.96
N ILE A 243 -2.79 1.96 -3.84
CA ILE A 243 -2.42 0.99 -2.79
C ILE A 243 -2.46 1.61 -1.39
N LEU A 244 -2.02 2.87 -1.24
CA LEU A 244 -1.90 3.54 0.05
C LEU A 244 -3.20 4.11 0.61
N GLU A 245 -4.14 4.51 -0.25
CA GLU A 245 -5.31 5.32 0.13
C GLU A 245 -6.67 4.69 -0.26
N LYS A 246 -6.79 3.99 -1.38
CA LYS A 246 -8.09 3.55 -1.91
C LYS A 246 -8.44 2.14 -1.45
N GLU A 247 -9.71 1.90 -1.09
CA GLU A 247 -10.18 0.55 -0.81
C GLU A 247 -10.46 -0.24 -2.10
N PRO A 248 -10.25 -1.57 -2.11
CA PRO A 248 -10.63 -2.41 -3.25
C PRO A 248 -12.15 -2.40 -3.41
N LYS A 249 -12.63 -2.47 -4.67
CA LYS A 249 -14.08 -2.57 -4.93
C LYS A 249 -14.60 -3.91 -4.42
N LEU A 250 -15.90 -3.98 -4.11
CA LEU A 250 -16.53 -5.26 -3.78
C LEU A 250 -16.47 -6.20 -5.00
N LEU A 251 -16.27 -7.49 -4.72
CA LEU A 251 -16.30 -8.54 -5.72
C LEU A 251 -17.75 -8.98 -5.94
N GLU A 252 -18.21 -8.91 -7.19
CA GLU A 252 -19.54 -9.39 -7.61
C GLU A 252 -19.52 -10.91 -7.82
N ASN A 253 -20.63 -11.60 -7.54
CA ASN A 253 -20.82 -13.03 -7.78
C ASN A 253 -19.78 -13.98 -7.11
N VAL A 254 -19.21 -13.58 -5.97
CA VAL A 254 -18.39 -14.44 -5.10
C VAL A 254 -19.10 -14.68 -3.76
N PRO A 255 -18.84 -15.79 -3.05
CA PRO A 255 -19.36 -16.01 -1.70
C PRO A 255 -18.87 -14.93 -0.72
N ASP A 256 -19.74 -14.48 0.19
CA ASP A 256 -19.43 -13.45 1.20
C ASP A 256 -18.19 -13.77 2.01
N GLU A 257 -17.99 -15.05 2.37
CA GLU A 257 -16.83 -15.53 3.11
C GLU A 257 -15.53 -15.40 2.30
N LEU A 258 -15.56 -15.60 0.98
CA LEU A 258 -14.40 -15.31 0.13
C LEU A 258 -14.13 -13.81 0.06
N GLN A 259 -15.18 -13.00 -0.03
CA GLN A 259 -15.06 -11.54 0.00
C GLN A 259 -14.48 -11.05 1.34
N ARG A 260 -14.86 -11.68 2.47
CA ARG A 260 -14.27 -11.45 3.80
C ARG A 260 -12.77 -11.78 3.82
N ILE A 261 -12.38 -12.93 3.30
CA ILE A 261 -10.97 -13.37 3.23
C ILE A 261 -10.15 -12.38 2.39
N VAL A 262 -10.60 -12.03 1.19
CA VAL A 262 -9.89 -11.09 0.29
C VAL A 262 -9.81 -9.68 0.89
N ARG A 263 -10.85 -9.19 1.57
CA ARG A 263 -10.79 -7.89 2.27
C ARG A 263 -9.82 -7.91 3.45
N LYS A 264 -9.73 -9.02 4.20
CA LYS A 264 -8.79 -9.17 5.33
C LYS A 264 -7.33 -9.37 4.90
N THR A 265 -7.06 -9.91 3.71
CA THR A 265 -5.69 -9.87 3.13
C THR A 265 -5.33 -8.48 2.60
N LEU A 266 -6.28 -7.77 1.99
CA LEU A 266 -6.11 -6.40 1.48
C LEU A 266 -6.35 -5.29 2.52
N THR A 267 -6.23 -5.61 3.81
CA THR A 267 -6.32 -4.60 4.89
C THR A 267 -5.00 -3.83 5.01
N LYS A 268 -5.07 -2.49 4.95
CA LYS A 268 -3.89 -1.62 4.87
C LYS A 268 -3.10 -1.54 6.18
N ASP A 269 -3.81 -1.50 7.31
CA ASP A 269 -3.20 -1.67 8.62
C ASP A 269 -2.71 -3.11 8.74
N VAL A 270 -1.42 -3.27 9.05
CA VAL A 270 -0.74 -4.56 9.09
C VAL A 270 -1.13 -5.37 10.34
N GLU A 271 -1.51 -4.71 11.42
CA GLU A 271 -1.97 -5.37 12.66
C GLU A 271 -3.41 -5.86 12.56
N MET A 272 -4.22 -5.27 11.67
CA MET A 272 -5.60 -5.68 11.37
C MET A 272 -5.72 -6.70 10.22
N ARG A 273 -4.61 -6.95 9.49
CA ARG A 273 -4.50 -7.96 8.43
C ARG A 273 -4.50 -9.39 9.02
N TYR A 274 -4.48 -10.43 8.18
CA TYR A 274 -4.01 -11.75 8.63
C TYR A 274 -2.58 -11.66 9.18
N GLN A 275 -2.32 -12.32 10.30
CA GLN A 275 -1.02 -12.28 10.98
C GLN A 275 -0.09 -13.43 10.54
N SER A 276 -0.63 -14.54 10.03
CA SER A 276 0.16 -15.61 9.40
C SER A 276 -0.48 -16.17 8.14
N ALA A 277 0.33 -16.79 7.27
CA ALA A 277 -0.16 -17.57 6.14
C ALA A 277 -1.00 -18.78 6.59
N ARG A 278 -0.74 -19.31 7.79
CA ARG A 278 -1.49 -20.44 8.37
C ARG A 278 -2.95 -20.09 8.65
N ASP A 279 -3.22 -18.88 9.15
CA ASP A 279 -4.59 -18.41 9.42
C ASP A 279 -5.38 -18.23 8.12
N LEU A 280 -4.75 -17.62 7.11
CA LEU A 280 -5.31 -17.49 5.76
C LEU A 280 -5.57 -18.86 5.12
N LEU A 281 -4.64 -19.80 5.27
CA LEU A 281 -4.78 -21.17 4.78
C LEU A 281 -5.94 -21.93 5.44
N ILE A 282 -6.18 -21.71 6.74
CA ILE A 282 -7.31 -22.32 7.46
C ILE A 282 -8.64 -21.78 6.91
N ASP A 283 -8.80 -20.46 6.83
CA ASP A 283 -10.02 -19.83 6.28
C ASP A 283 -10.29 -20.30 4.83
N LEU A 284 -9.27 -20.33 3.96
CA LEU A 284 -9.39 -20.83 2.59
C LEU A 284 -9.76 -22.32 2.50
N LYS A 285 -9.24 -23.16 3.40
CA LYS A 285 -9.57 -24.60 3.45
C LYS A 285 -11.00 -24.85 3.96
N ASN A 286 -11.45 -24.10 4.95
CA ASN A 286 -12.81 -24.16 5.47
C ASN A 286 -13.81 -23.77 4.38
N LEU A 287 -13.65 -22.58 3.79
CA LEU A 287 -14.48 -22.11 2.67
C LEU A 287 -14.57 -23.13 1.52
N ARG A 288 -13.44 -23.72 1.10
CA ARG A 288 -13.45 -24.71 0.02
C ARG A 288 -14.27 -25.95 0.40
N ARG A 289 -14.09 -26.47 1.63
CA ARG A 289 -14.84 -27.61 2.15
C ARG A 289 -16.34 -27.32 2.20
N ASP A 290 -16.73 -26.13 2.66
CA ASP A 290 -18.15 -25.77 2.82
C ASP A 290 -18.83 -25.63 1.45
N LEU A 291 -18.14 -25.07 0.45
CA LEU A 291 -18.60 -25.02 -0.94
C LEU A 291 -18.67 -26.41 -1.60
N ASP A 292 -17.68 -27.28 -1.34
CA ASP A 292 -17.70 -28.66 -1.84
C ASP A 292 -18.92 -29.43 -1.25
N ILE A 293 -19.22 -29.27 0.05
CA ILE A 293 -20.40 -29.85 0.73
C ILE A 293 -21.73 -29.28 0.18
N GLN A 294 -21.83 -27.96 -0.01
CA GLN A 294 -23.03 -27.34 -0.60
C GLN A 294 -23.30 -27.90 -2.00
N GLY A 295 -22.27 -27.99 -2.84
CA GLY A 295 -22.37 -28.57 -4.17
C GLY A 295 -22.67 -30.08 -4.19
N GLU A 296 -22.40 -30.84 -3.12
CA GLU A 296 -22.86 -32.22 -2.97
C GLU A 296 -24.33 -32.31 -2.53
N LEU A 297 -24.75 -31.44 -1.60
CA LEU A 297 -26.12 -31.37 -1.11
C LEU A 297 -27.11 -30.97 -2.23
N GLU A 298 -26.78 -29.94 -3.02
CA GLU A 298 -27.58 -29.52 -4.17
C GLU A 298 -27.76 -30.64 -5.20
N ARG A 299 -26.67 -31.36 -5.54
CA ARG A 299 -26.72 -32.52 -6.45
C ARG A 299 -27.50 -33.70 -5.87
N SER A 300 -27.62 -33.80 -4.55
CA SER A 300 -28.42 -34.83 -3.87
C SER A 300 -29.92 -34.51 -3.81
N ILE A 301 -30.31 -33.25 -4.03
CA ILE A 301 -31.70 -32.76 -3.90
C ILE A 301 -32.48 -32.79 -5.23
N VAL A 302 -31.88 -33.22 -6.34
CA VAL A 302 -32.51 -33.32 -7.66
C VAL A 302 -32.84 -34.77 -8.05
N PRO A 303 -33.96 -35.36 -7.56
CA PRO A 303 -34.50 -36.58 -8.16
C PRO A 303 -35.19 -36.25 -9.50
N ASN A 304 -35.04 -37.17 -10.46
CA ASN A 304 -35.61 -37.10 -11.81
C ASN A 304 -37.08 -36.62 -11.84
N ARG A 305 -37.38 -35.62 -12.69
CA ARG A 305 -38.75 -35.14 -12.92
C ARG A 305 -39.15 -34.98 -14.39
N GLU A 306 -38.52 -35.74 -15.30
CA GLU A 306 -39.02 -35.92 -16.68
C GLU A 306 -39.90 -37.17 -16.78
N ALA A 307 -41.18 -37.05 -16.35
CA ALA A 307 -42.32 -37.82 -16.88
C ALA A 307 -43.64 -37.47 -16.17
N THR A 308 -44.50 -36.68 -16.83
CA THR A 308 -45.95 -36.92 -17.05
C THR A 308 -46.63 -35.59 -17.43
N THR A 309 -47.51 -35.63 -18.43
CA THR A 309 -48.06 -34.46 -19.14
C THR A 309 -49.43 -33.99 -18.61
N ASN A 310 -49.81 -32.77 -19.00
CA ASN A 310 -51.17 -32.20 -19.11
C ASN A 310 -51.80 -31.45 -17.91
N GLN A 311 -51.98 -30.13 -18.15
CA GLN A 311 -53.22 -29.33 -18.02
C GLN A 311 -54.10 -29.40 -16.75
N VAL A 312 -54.41 -28.21 -16.20
CA VAL A 312 -55.79 -27.68 -16.08
C VAL A 312 -55.74 -26.15 -15.82
N GLN A 313 -56.84 -25.45 -16.09
CA GLN A 313 -56.97 -23.98 -16.02
C GLN A 313 -57.19 -23.41 -14.60
N GLU A 314 -56.94 -22.09 -14.53
CA GLU A 314 -57.63 -21.03 -13.76
C GLU A 314 -58.74 -21.42 -12.76
N ASN A 315 -58.73 -20.76 -11.60
CA ASN A 315 -59.85 -19.89 -11.22
C ASN A 315 -59.44 -18.86 -10.15
N GLU A 316 -60.09 -17.69 -10.18
CA GLU A 316 -59.99 -16.65 -9.15
C GLU A 316 -60.91 -16.97 -7.95
N THR A 317 -60.65 -16.34 -6.80
CA THR A 317 -61.69 -15.71 -5.95
C THR A 317 -61.03 -14.68 -5.02
N GLN A 318 -61.76 -13.63 -4.64
CA GLN A 318 -61.39 -12.59 -3.66
C GLN A 318 -61.39 -13.18 -2.20
N ILE A 319 -61.35 -12.50 -1.06
CA ILE A 319 -61.77 -11.18 -0.54
C ILE A 319 -60.90 -10.94 0.74
N TYR A 320 -60.54 -9.74 1.21
CA TYR A 320 -61.39 -8.65 1.70
C TYR A 320 -60.67 -7.29 1.74
N SER A 321 -61.43 -6.20 1.88
CA SER A 321 -60.97 -4.80 1.91
C SER A 321 -61.29 -4.11 3.25
N SER A 322 -60.47 -3.14 3.67
CA SER A 322 -60.86 -1.99 4.52
C SER A 322 -59.89 -0.81 4.33
N LYS A 323 -60.37 0.43 4.57
CA LYS A 323 -59.67 1.68 4.18
C LYS A 323 -60.20 2.91 4.96
N SER A 324 -59.31 3.87 5.31
CA SER A 324 -59.59 5.21 5.88
C SER A 324 -60.30 5.23 7.28
N VAL A 325 -60.35 6.29 8.10
CA VAL A 325 -60.31 7.77 7.91
C VAL A 325 -59.55 8.50 9.07
N GLU A 326 -59.14 9.76 8.86
CA GLU A 326 -58.41 10.75 9.73
C GLU A 326 -59.28 11.48 10.81
N GLU A 327 -58.84 12.33 11.76
CA GLU A 327 -57.54 13.03 12.08
C GLU A 327 -56.95 12.53 13.46
N THR A 328 -56.66 13.23 14.58
CA THR A 328 -56.79 14.64 15.02
C THR A 328 -55.69 15.09 16.03
N LYS A 329 -55.34 16.39 16.06
CA LYS A 329 -54.64 17.20 17.12
C LYS A 329 -54.36 16.53 18.50
N ALA A 330 -53.24 16.76 19.22
CA ALA A 330 -52.52 18.03 19.45
C ALA A 330 -51.03 17.88 19.91
N GLU A 331 -50.42 18.98 20.39
CA GLU A 331 -49.00 19.23 20.67
C GLU A 331 -48.29 18.32 21.70
N SER A 332 -47.03 17.92 21.45
CA SER A 332 -45.83 18.50 22.11
C SER A 332 -44.49 17.76 21.81
N GLU A 333 -43.41 18.55 21.78
CA GLU A 333 -41.95 18.32 21.92
C GLU A 333 -41.18 17.00 21.56
N ALA A 334 -39.91 17.23 21.17
CA ALA A 334 -38.69 16.42 21.42
C ALA A 334 -38.15 15.38 20.40
N LYS A 335 -37.21 15.86 19.57
CA LYS A 335 -35.87 15.27 19.27
C LYS A 335 -35.72 13.81 18.78
N ALA A 336 -35.80 13.62 17.46
CA ALA A 336 -34.85 12.85 16.61
C ALA A 336 -35.10 13.29 15.14
N THR A 337 -34.20 13.21 14.14
CA THR A 337 -32.97 12.45 13.89
C THR A 337 -32.05 13.30 12.98
N GLN A 338 -30.75 13.01 12.86
CA GLN A 338 -29.96 13.47 11.70
C GLN A 338 -29.21 12.34 10.99
N ASN A 339 -29.37 12.36 9.67
CA ASN A 339 -28.57 11.84 8.57
C ASN A 339 -27.19 11.21 8.84
N VAL A 340 -26.96 10.11 8.11
CA VAL A 340 -25.88 9.97 7.10
C VAL A 340 -24.61 10.79 7.32
N THR A 341 -23.54 10.08 7.72
CA THR A 341 -22.14 10.29 7.29
C THR A 341 -21.58 8.90 6.99
N THR A 342 -20.62 8.69 6.09
CA THR A 342 -19.24 9.22 6.00
C THR A 342 -18.72 9.12 4.54
N SER A 343 -17.60 9.71 4.11
CA SER A 343 -16.67 10.73 4.68
C SER A 343 -15.74 11.24 3.56
N SER A 344 -14.96 12.29 3.89
CA SER A 344 -13.63 12.62 3.35
C SER A 344 -13.45 12.79 1.83
N SER A 345 -13.12 14.03 1.45
CA SER A 345 -12.41 14.33 0.21
C SER A 345 -11.45 15.51 0.40
N LEU A 346 -10.57 15.42 1.42
CA LEU A 346 -9.62 16.49 1.75
C LEU A 346 -8.29 16.00 2.33
N GLU A 347 -7.42 15.47 1.46
CA GLU A 347 -5.97 15.41 1.77
C GLU A 347 -5.08 15.63 0.53
N TYR A 348 -5.56 16.44 -0.42
CA TYR A 348 -4.64 17.06 -1.38
C TYR A 348 -3.84 18.17 -0.69
N ALA A 349 -2.63 17.77 -0.28
CA ALA A 349 -1.45 18.55 0.10
C ALA A 349 -1.13 18.63 1.60
N VAL A 350 0.04 18.09 1.95
CA VAL A 350 1.22 18.93 2.22
C VAL A 350 2.43 18.37 1.48
N THR A 351 3.06 19.14 0.59
CA THR A 351 4.47 18.93 0.22
C THR A 351 5.25 20.24 0.10
N LYS A 352 6.54 20.16 0.49
CA LYS A 352 7.65 21.06 0.11
C LYS A 352 7.83 22.38 0.89
N ALA A 353 8.23 22.25 2.16
CA ALA A 353 9.23 23.15 2.77
C ALA A 353 10.56 22.37 2.94
N LYS A 354 11.70 22.90 2.46
CA LYS A 354 13.01 22.21 2.47
C LYS A 354 14.13 23.06 3.10
N SER A 355 13.86 23.68 4.24
CA SER A 355 14.86 24.03 5.26
C SER A 355 14.28 23.69 6.64
N ASN A 356 15.14 23.30 7.59
CA ASN A 356 14.81 22.89 8.96
C ASN A 356 13.63 21.90 9.11
N LYS A 357 13.92 20.59 9.04
CA LYS A 357 12.98 19.49 9.37
C LYS A 357 12.22 19.67 10.70
N PHE A 358 12.84 20.37 11.65
CA PHE A 358 12.25 20.73 12.93
C PHE A 358 11.00 21.62 12.79
N ALA A 359 11.04 22.64 11.92
CA ALA A 359 9.89 23.49 11.65
C ALA A 359 8.73 22.66 11.08
N THR A 360 8.98 21.81 10.08
CA THR A 360 7.93 20.94 9.51
C THR A 360 7.33 19.97 10.52
N ALA A 361 8.13 19.36 11.40
CA ALA A 361 7.61 18.42 12.41
C ALA A 361 6.68 19.12 13.43
N ILE A 362 7.07 20.31 13.87
CA ILE A 362 6.22 21.16 14.72
C ILE A 362 4.97 21.61 13.93
N VAL A 363 5.13 22.12 12.72
CA VAL A 363 4.03 22.64 11.90
C VAL A 363 2.98 21.56 11.61
N CYS A 364 3.37 20.30 11.35
CA CYS A 364 2.41 19.19 11.23
C CYS A 364 1.62 18.94 12.52
N ILE A 365 2.26 19.03 13.69
CA ILE A 365 1.58 18.88 15.00
C ILE A 365 0.61 20.05 15.24
N ILE A 366 1.00 21.28 14.85
CA ILE A 366 0.15 22.47 14.94
C ILE A 366 -1.03 22.38 13.97
N LEU A 367 -0.81 21.91 12.75
CA LEU A 367 -1.88 21.68 11.77
C LEU A 367 -2.87 20.65 12.30
N LEU A 368 -2.40 19.52 12.84
CA LEU A 368 -3.28 18.55 13.50
C LEU A 368 -4.04 19.16 14.68
N GLY A 369 -3.37 19.91 15.56
CA GLY A 369 -4.01 20.60 16.69
C GLY A 369 -5.05 21.64 16.26
N THR A 370 -4.71 22.53 15.32
CA THR A 370 -5.61 23.58 14.80
C THR A 370 -6.74 23.03 13.95
N ILE A 371 -6.50 22.04 13.08
CA ILE A 371 -7.56 21.36 12.33
C ILE A 371 -8.49 20.61 13.28
N SER A 372 -7.97 19.93 14.30
CA SER A 372 -8.79 19.32 15.35
C SER A 372 -9.56 20.35 16.17
N ALA A 373 -8.98 21.50 16.50
CA ALA A 373 -9.69 22.58 17.22
C ALA A 373 -10.79 23.23 16.37
N ILE A 374 -10.52 23.48 15.09
CA ILE A 374 -11.50 24.01 14.11
C ILE A 374 -12.62 23.00 13.88
N ALA A 375 -12.31 21.71 13.73
CA ALA A 375 -13.31 20.65 13.62
C ALA A 375 -14.12 20.48 14.91
N TYR A 376 -13.48 20.54 16.09
CA TYR A 376 -14.16 20.44 17.38
C TYR A 376 -15.12 21.61 17.61
N PHE A 377 -14.70 22.86 17.38
CA PHE A 377 -15.62 24.00 17.43
C PHE A 377 -16.71 23.91 16.35
N GLY A 378 -16.37 23.51 15.12
CA GLY A 378 -17.34 23.36 14.03
C GLY A 378 -18.39 22.26 14.26
N PHE A 379 -18.12 21.28 15.12
CA PHE A 379 -18.99 20.12 15.35
C PHE A 379 -19.66 20.10 16.75
N PHE A 380 -19.03 20.65 17.78
CA PHE A 380 -19.54 20.66 19.17
C PHE A 380 -20.06 22.03 19.66
N ALA A 381 -19.64 23.16 19.08
CA ALA A 381 -20.08 24.48 19.55
C ALA A 381 -21.48 24.84 19.02
N LYS A 382 -22.51 24.23 19.60
CA LYS A 382 -23.90 24.45 19.18
C LYS A 382 -24.37 25.88 19.52
N SER A 383 -24.84 26.58 18.48
CA SER A 383 -25.38 27.96 18.43
C SER A 383 -24.37 29.11 18.22
N ASN A 384 -24.63 29.89 17.15
CA ASN A 384 -24.17 31.25 16.85
C ASN A 384 -22.67 31.61 16.83
N ALA A 385 -21.74 30.68 17.08
CA ALA A 385 -20.33 30.90 16.75
C ALA A 385 -20.17 31.04 15.22
N LYS A 386 -19.92 32.26 14.73
CA LYS A 386 -19.71 32.53 13.30
C LYS A 386 -18.47 31.78 12.81
N GLN A 387 -18.65 30.90 11.82
CA GLN A 387 -17.58 30.17 11.15
C GLN A 387 -16.42 31.12 10.77
N ILE A 388 -15.19 30.62 10.90
CA ILE A 388 -13.96 31.39 10.64
C ILE A 388 -13.49 31.05 9.24
N GLU A 389 -13.73 31.99 8.31
CA GLU A 389 -13.45 31.83 6.89
C GLU A 389 -12.14 32.53 6.47
N SER A 390 -11.52 33.30 7.37
CA SER A 390 -10.28 34.02 7.08
C SER A 390 -9.39 34.20 8.31
N ILE A 391 -8.08 33.99 8.11
CA ILE A 391 -7.08 33.90 9.18
C ILE A 391 -5.76 34.59 8.80
N ALA A 392 -5.11 35.23 9.77
CA ALA A 392 -3.71 35.64 9.67
C ALA A 392 -2.86 34.81 10.63
N VAL A 393 -1.71 34.31 10.18
CA VAL A 393 -0.68 33.77 11.07
C VAL A 393 0.35 34.87 11.30
N MET A 394 0.55 35.26 12.55
CA MET A 394 1.54 36.30 12.86
C MET A 394 2.97 35.74 12.85
N PRO A 395 3.99 36.58 12.56
CA PRO A 395 5.38 36.25 12.83
C PRO A 395 5.54 35.87 14.30
N PHE A 396 6.06 34.67 14.58
CA PHE A 396 6.17 34.17 15.94
C PHE A 396 7.23 34.97 16.73
N VAL A 397 6.89 35.32 17.98
CA VAL A 397 7.73 36.13 18.85
C VAL A 397 8.78 35.25 19.52
N ASN A 398 10.05 35.64 19.42
CA ASN A 398 11.18 34.96 20.02
C ASN A 398 11.52 35.58 21.38
N GLU A 399 11.00 34.98 22.45
CA GLU A 399 11.21 35.44 23.83
C GLU A 399 12.61 35.09 24.36
N SER A 400 13.38 34.27 23.62
CA SER A 400 14.71 33.82 24.03
C SER A 400 15.86 34.76 23.67
N GLY A 401 15.61 35.78 22.83
CA GLY A 401 16.62 36.74 22.37
C GLY A 401 17.75 36.16 21.48
N ASN A 402 17.73 34.85 21.19
CA ASN A 402 18.75 34.19 20.37
C ASN A 402 18.43 34.29 18.87
N ALA A 403 19.38 34.76 18.07
CA ALA A 403 19.24 34.89 16.61
C ALA A 403 18.96 33.54 15.88
N ASP A 404 19.45 32.41 16.40
CA ASP A 404 19.14 31.08 15.82
C ASP A 404 17.63 30.78 15.91
N ASN A 405 16.99 31.20 17.00
CA ASN A 405 15.55 31.03 17.23
C ASN A 405 14.70 32.04 16.43
N GLU A 406 15.33 33.07 15.84
CA GLU A 406 14.69 34.08 14.99
C GLU A 406 14.48 33.59 13.55
N TYR A 407 15.47 32.85 13.00
CA TYR A 407 15.30 32.14 11.73
C TYR A 407 14.25 31.03 11.86
N LEU A 408 14.20 30.40 13.03
CA LEU A 408 13.23 29.37 13.36
C LEU A 408 11.79 29.90 13.44
N SER A 409 11.57 31.03 14.11
CA SER A 409 10.23 31.61 14.27
C SER A 409 9.62 32.00 12.93
N ASP A 410 10.39 32.65 12.06
CA ASP A 410 9.99 32.98 10.69
C ASP A 410 9.68 31.74 9.85
N GLY A 411 10.51 30.70 9.95
CA GLY A 411 10.29 29.43 9.24
C GLY A 411 9.04 28.67 9.69
N MET A 412 8.68 28.73 10.97
CA MET A 412 7.43 28.16 11.47
C MET A 412 6.21 28.93 10.95
N THR A 413 6.20 30.26 11.09
CA THR A 413 5.11 31.11 10.56
C THR A 413 4.91 30.90 9.06
N GLU A 414 5.99 30.85 8.27
CA GLU A 414 5.91 30.66 6.82
C GLU A 414 5.36 29.28 6.42
N THR A 415 5.78 28.21 7.11
CA THR A 415 5.29 26.85 6.84
C THR A 415 3.82 26.70 7.25
N LEU A 416 3.40 27.35 8.35
CA LEU A 416 1.99 27.40 8.76
C LEU A 416 1.12 28.13 7.74
N ILE A 417 1.54 29.30 7.25
CA ILE A 417 0.83 30.03 6.18
C ILE A 417 0.69 29.13 4.95
N SER A 418 1.78 28.49 4.51
CA SER A 418 1.76 27.63 3.33
C SER A 418 0.83 26.43 3.46
N SER A 419 0.65 25.89 4.67
CA SER A 419 -0.14 24.67 4.90
C SER A 419 -1.61 24.96 5.21
N LEU A 420 -1.90 26.01 5.99
CA LEU A 420 -3.28 26.47 6.17
C LEU A 420 -3.87 27.00 4.85
N SER A 421 -3.04 27.54 3.95
CA SER A 421 -3.47 27.93 2.58
C SER A 421 -3.85 26.75 1.68
N GLN A 422 -3.62 25.51 2.11
CA GLN A 422 -4.03 24.30 1.37
C GLN A 422 -5.41 23.79 1.81
N LEU A 423 -5.97 24.34 2.90
CA LEU A 423 -7.34 24.07 3.33
C LEU A 423 -8.34 24.92 2.51
N PRO A 424 -9.28 24.30 1.77
CA PRO A 424 -10.29 25.06 1.05
C PRO A 424 -11.30 25.67 2.03
N ASN A 425 -11.97 26.73 1.59
CA ASN A 425 -12.88 27.55 2.40
C ASN A 425 -12.21 28.30 3.57
N LEU A 426 -10.87 28.38 3.60
CA LEU A 426 -10.09 29.18 4.56
C LEU A 426 -9.14 30.16 3.83
N ASN A 427 -9.43 31.45 3.94
CA ASN A 427 -8.64 32.53 3.31
C ASN A 427 -7.49 32.96 4.23
N VAL A 428 -6.29 32.43 3.98
CA VAL A 428 -5.07 32.73 4.75
C VAL A 428 -4.34 33.94 4.17
N LYS A 429 -3.96 34.89 5.02
CA LYS A 429 -3.21 36.08 4.57
C LYS A 429 -1.77 35.74 4.23
N ALA A 430 -1.33 36.20 3.07
CA ALA A 430 0.00 35.94 2.53
C ALA A 430 1.13 36.48 3.44
N ARG A 431 2.26 35.78 3.42
CA ARG A 431 3.50 36.10 4.16
C ARG A 431 3.86 37.60 4.13
N SER A 432 3.84 38.23 2.96
CA SER A 432 4.17 39.65 2.78
C SER A 432 3.23 40.60 3.54
N SER A 433 1.96 40.25 3.69
CA SER A 433 0.96 41.05 4.39
C SER A 433 1.10 40.98 5.91
N VAL A 434 1.52 39.84 6.47
CA VAL A 434 1.65 39.64 7.93
C VAL A 434 3.04 39.98 8.46
N PHE A 435 4.11 39.72 7.70
CA PHE A 435 5.49 40.02 8.13
C PHE A 435 5.76 41.52 8.31
N ARG A 436 4.96 42.42 7.71
CA ARG A 436 5.05 43.88 7.94
C ARG A 436 4.74 44.31 9.39
N TYR A 437 4.19 43.41 10.21
CA TYR A 437 3.91 43.61 11.63
C TYR A 437 4.96 42.94 12.55
N LYS A 438 5.98 42.25 12.01
CA LYS A 438 7.03 41.63 12.83
C LYS A 438 7.73 42.68 13.70
N GLY A 439 7.90 42.38 14.99
CA GLY A 439 8.56 43.27 15.95
C GLY A 439 7.80 44.56 16.28
N LYS A 440 6.50 44.62 16.03
CA LYS A 440 5.65 45.78 16.37
C LYS A 440 4.57 45.36 17.36
N GLU A 441 4.55 46.00 18.52
CA GLU A 441 3.42 45.93 19.45
C GLU A 441 2.28 46.78 18.90
N ILE A 442 1.37 46.12 18.17
CA ILE A 442 0.13 46.70 17.65
C ILE A 442 -1.00 45.75 18.07
N ASP A 443 -2.12 46.33 18.48
CA ASP A 443 -3.34 45.62 18.83
C ASP A 443 -3.78 44.63 17.73
N LEU A 444 -4.18 43.43 18.17
CA LEU A 444 -4.62 42.33 17.32
C LEU A 444 -5.95 42.63 16.61
N GLN A 445 -6.89 43.36 17.22
CA GLN A 445 -8.12 43.78 16.52
C GLN A 445 -7.77 44.70 15.34
N LYS A 446 -6.91 45.70 15.57
CA LYS A 446 -6.44 46.62 14.53
C LYS A 446 -5.70 45.89 13.40
N ILE A 447 -4.82 44.94 13.72
CA ILE A 447 -4.16 44.09 12.71
C ILE A 447 -5.20 43.29 11.93
N ALA A 448 -6.21 42.72 12.59
CA ALA A 448 -7.26 41.95 11.93
C ALA A 448 -8.12 42.79 10.98
N ALA A 449 -8.44 44.03 11.37
CA ALA A 449 -9.16 44.99 10.54
C ALA A 449 -8.30 45.43 9.33
N GLU A 450 -7.03 45.78 9.53
CA GLU A 450 -6.11 46.17 8.44
C GLU A 450 -5.79 45.03 7.47
N LEU A 451 -5.91 43.77 7.90
CA LEU A 451 -5.75 42.58 7.06
C LEU A 451 -7.06 42.01 6.52
N ASN A 452 -8.21 42.45 7.05
CA ASN A 452 -9.53 41.83 6.84
C ASN A 452 -9.51 40.31 7.10
N VAL A 453 -9.33 39.92 8.37
CA VAL A 453 -9.43 38.53 8.87
C VAL A 453 -10.40 38.42 10.04
N GLN A 454 -10.95 37.23 10.23
CA GLN A 454 -11.86 36.91 11.34
C GLN A 454 -11.12 36.30 12.54
N ALA A 455 -9.97 35.65 12.32
CA ALA A 455 -9.12 35.11 13.38
C ALA A 455 -7.63 35.43 13.16
N ILE A 456 -6.87 35.40 14.25
CA ILE A 456 -5.41 35.50 14.25
C ILE A 456 -4.81 34.31 15.00
N LEU A 457 -3.84 33.63 14.38
CA LEU A 457 -2.96 32.67 15.04
C LEU A 457 -1.66 33.37 15.44
N THR A 458 -1.42 33.48 16.74
CA THR A 458 -0.16 33.99 17.31
C THR A 458 0.70 32.82 17.83
N GLY A 459 1.98 33.10 18.07
CA GLY A 459 2.89 32.12 18.65
C GLY A 459 4.10 32.77 19.33
N ARG A 460 4.55 32.14 20.41
CA ARG A 460 5.71 32.53 21.22
C ARG A 460 6.68 31.35 21.33
N ILE A 461 7.95 31.57 20.97
CA ILE A 461 9.03 30.61 21.14
C ILE A 461 9.90 31.07 22.31
N ALA A 462 9.93 30.27 23.37
CA ALA A 462 10.83 30.42 24.50
C ALA A 462 11.84 29.25 24.54
N GLN A 463 13.04 29.53 25.07
CA GLN A 463 14.04 28.49 25.33
C GLN A 463 14.36 28.45 26.82
N ARG A 464 14.27 27.25 27.43
CA ARG A 464 14.59 27.01 28.83
C ARG A 464 15.61 25.88 28.93
N GLY A 465 16.89 26.26 28.96
CA GLY A 465 18.01 25.30 28.86
C GLY A 465 17.97 24.57 27.53
N GLU A 466 18.04 23.23 27.57
CA GLU A 466 17.90 22.39 26.37
C GLU A 466 16.46 22.24 25.87
N GLN A 467 15.44 22.84 26.48
CA GLN A 467 14.05 22.71 26.00
C GLN A 467 13.62 23.96 25.22
N LEU A 468 13.13 23.74 23.99
CA LEU A 468 12.33 24.72 23.27
C LEU A 468 10.86 24.49 23.62
N ILE A 469 10.17 25.59 23.92
CA ILE A 469 8.77 25.64 24.28
C ILE A 469 8.10 26.57 23.28
N LEU A 470 7.14 26.04 22.52
CA LEU A 470 6.30 26.82 21.61
C LEU A 470 4.89 26.91 22.18
N ASN A 471 4.47 28.12 22.53
CA ASN A 471 3.11 28.44 22.95
C ASN A 471 2.36 29.01 21.75
N LEU A 472 1.13 28.57 21.49
CA LEU A 472 0.29 29.05 20.39
C LEU A 472 -1.09 29.42 20.88
N GLU A 473 -1.67 30.47 20.29
CA GLU A 473 -3.02 30.95 20.58
C GLU A 473 -3.73 31.31 19.27
N LEU A 474 -4.92 30.74 19.07
CA LEU A 474 -5.85 31.11 18.01
C LEU A 474 -6.94 32.01 18.63
N VAL A 475 -7.03 33.26 18.17
CA VAL A 475 -7.90 34.30 18.74
C VAL A 475 -8.98 34.72 17.74
N ASP A 476 -10.23 34.81 18.18
CA ASP A 476 -11.31 35.41 17.39
C ASP A 476 -11.17 36.94 17.44
N ALA A 477 -10.73 37.54 16.35
CA ALA A 477 -10.45 38.98 16.30
C ALA A 477 -11.70 39.87 16.37
N ARG A 478 -12.89 39.27 16.36
CA ARG A 478 -14.20 39.94 16.50
C ARG A 478 -14.64 40.02 17.97
N THR A 479 -13.99 39.28 18.87
CA THR A 479 -14.40 39.15 20.29
C THR A 479 -13.25 39.05 21.29
N GLU A 480 -11.98 39.06 20.84
CA GLU A 480 -10.75 38.84 21.63
C GLU A 480 -10.63 37.48 22.35
N ASN A 481 -11.64 36.61 22.25
CA ASN A 481 -11.60 35.29 22.89
C ASN A 481 -10.54 34.40 22.24
N VAL A 482 -9.71 33.78 23.08
CA VAL A 482 -8.86 32.65 22.69
C VAL A 482 -9.76 31.44 22.41
N ILE A 483 -9.84 31.05 21.13
CA ILE A 483 -10.58 29.88 20.65
C ILE A 483 -9.86 28.59 21.07
N TRP A 484 -8.53 28.60 20.98
CA TRP A 484 -7.67 27.47 21.29
C TRP A 484 -6.28 27.96 21.66
N SER A 485 -5.63 27.30 22.62
CA SER A 485 -4.21 27.44 22.90
C SER A 485 -3.58 26.12 23.29
N GLU A 486 -2.28 25.97 23.01
CA GLU A 486 -1.54 24.72 23.24
C GLU A 486 -0.04 25.00 23.47
N THR A 487 0.65 24.12 24.19
CA THR A 487 2.07 24.27 24.57
C THR A 487 2.90 23.07 24.16
N TYR A 488 3.80 23.25 23.19
CA TYR A 488 4.65 22.19 22.66
C TYR A 488 6.10 22.29 23.16
N THR A 489 6.48 21.40 24.08
CA THR A 489 7.85 21.30 24.60
C THR A 489 8.64 20.19 23.90
N ARG A 490 9.88 20.48 23.45
CA ARG A 490 10.82 19.51 22.84
C ARG A 490 12.27 19.80 23.25
N LYS A 491 13.13 18.76 23.31
CA LYS A 491 14.56 18.93 23.60
C LYS A 491 15.35 19.34 22.35
N GLN A 492 16.33 20.21 22.51
CA GLN A 492 17.21 20.72 21.46
C GLN A 492 18.18 19.64 20.94
N ALA A 493 18.53 18.65 21.76
CA ALA A 493 19.34 17.50 21.36
C ALA A 493 18.69 16.67 20.25
N ASP A 494 17.39 16.41 20.35
CA ASP A 494 16.59 15.68 19.35
C ASP A 494 16.59 16.40 17.98
N LEU A 495 16.84 17.72 17.98
CA LEU A 495 16.89 18.58 16.79
C LEU A 495 18.27 18.56 16.13
N ARG A 496 19.33 18.31 16.90
CA ARG A 496 20.71 18.17 16.42
C ARG A 496 21.07 16.74 16.01
N GLY A 497 20.42 15.72 16.59
CA GLY A 497 20.63 14.31 16.26
C GLY A 497 20.27 13.90 14.82
N THR A 498 19.55 14.74 14.07
CA THR A 498 19.10 14.44 12.70
C THR A 498 20.15 14.87 11.64
N CYS A 499 21.42 14.49 11.80
CA CYS A 499 22.47 14.87 10.84
C CYS A 499 23.59 13.84 10.61
N VAL A 500 23.82 13.51 9.33
CA VAL A 500 25.04 12.96 8.74
C VAL A 500 25.54 11.59 9.23
N LYS A 501 25.27 10.56 8.42
CA LYS A 501 26.37 10.01 7.59
C LYS A 501 25.99 10.16 6.11
N ILE A 502 26.98 10.59 5.33
CA ILE A 502 26.89 11.13 3.96
C ILE A 502 26.48 10.04 2.97
#